data_AF-A0A850CCC9-F1
#
_entry.id   AF-A0A850CCC9-F1
#
_cell.length_a   1.000
_cell.length_b   1.000
_cell.length_c   1.000
_cell.angle_alpha   90.00
_cell.angle_beta   90.00
_cell.angle_gamma   90.00
#
_symmetry.space_group_name_H-M   'P 1'
#
loop_
_entity.id
_entity.type
_entity.pdbx_description
1 polymer ?
#
loop_
_entity_poly.entity_id
_entity_poly.type
_entity_poly.pdbx_seq_one_letter_code
_entity_poly.pdbx_strand_id
1 'polypeptide(L)'
;MTTSYALGVLHGDGIGPEIVPAAVAAVDAAARAAGLVPVEWRELPLGLAAIESHRTAVPESTLEALEAVDAWLLGPHDSAAYPEPHRSLLNPSGTIR
;
A
#
# COMPACT_ATOMS: atom_id res chain seq x y z
N MET A 1 -24.80 5.14 -13.69
CA MET A 1 -23.55 4.34 -13.66
C MET A 1 -23.18 4.20 -12.20
N THR A 2 -23.04 2.97 -11.70
CA THR A 2 -22.56 2.75 -10.34
C THR A 2 -21.03 2.84 -10.39
N THR A 3 -20.46 3.85 -9.73
CA THR A 3 -19.00 4.06 -9.74
C THR A 3 -18.33 2.94 -8.95
N SER A 4 -17.33 2.30 -9.56
CA SER A 4 -16.42 1.35 -8.93
C SER A 4 -15.07 2.04 -8.77
N TYR A 5 -14.43 1.88 -7.62
CA TYR A 5 -13.10 2.43 -7.34
C TYR A 5 -12.07 1.30 -7.29
N ALA A 6 -10.97 1.44 -8.01
CA ALA A 6 -9.80 0.59 -7.88
C ALA A 6 -8.80 1.27 -6.95
N LEU A 7 -8.49 0.65 -5.81
CA LEU A 7 -7.60 1.21 -4.79
C LEU A 7 -6.39 0.31 -4.56
N GLY A 8 -5.20 0.91 -4.51
CA GLY A 8 -4.00 0.23 -4.04
C GLY A 8 -4.01 0.05 -2.52
N VAL A 9 -3.55 -1.09 -2.02
CA VAL A 9 -3.30 -1.31 -0.59
C VAL A 9 -1.88 -1.79 -0.38
N LEU A 10 -1.14 -1.07 0.46
CA LEU A 10 0.23 -1.37 0.82
C LEU A 10 0.29 -1.59 2.32
N HIS A 11 0.50 -2.83 2.76
CA HIS A 11 0.52 -3.16 4.18
C HIS A 11 1.67 -2.47 4.92
N GLY A 12 2.81 -2.28 4.24
CA GLY A 12 4.00 -1.69 4.84
C GLY A 12 4.63 -2.59 5.91
N ASP A 13 5.24 -1.98 6.92
CA ASP A 13 6.07 -2.63 7.92
C ASP A 13 5.50 -2.46 9.35
N GLY A 14 6.16 -3.09 10.32
CA GLY A 14 5.82 -2.97 11.74
C GLY A 14 4.38 -3.43 11.99
N ILE A 15 3.56 -2.55 12.57
CA ILE A 15 2.14 -2.83 12.83
C ILE A 15 1.26 -2.75 11.57
N GLY A 16 1.82 -2.35 10.42
CA GLY A 16 1.10 -2.16 9.17
C GLY A 16 0.26 -3.37 8.74
N PRO A 17 0.82 -4.59 8.68
CA PRO A 17 0.07 -5.81 8.40
C PRO A 17 -1.11 -6.09 9.36
N GLU A 18 -1.11 -5.53 10.57
CA GLU A 18 -2.21 -5.67 11.54
C GLU A 18 -3.29 -4.59 11.36
N ILE A 19 -2.88 -3.34 11.14
CA ILE A 19 -3.82 -2.20 11.12
C ILE A 19 -4.40 -1.92 9.73
N VAL A 20 -3.67 -2.21 8.65
CA VAL A 20 -4.12 -1.98 7.28
C VAL A 20 -5.36 -2.81 6.92
N PRO A 21 -5.45 -4.12 7.24
CA PRO A 21 -6.68 -4.88 7.03
C PRO A 21 -7.90 -4.30 7.74
N ALA A 22 -7.72 -3.73 8.94
CA ALA A 22 -8.81 -3.08 9.68
C ALA A 22 -9.30 -1.80 8.97
N ALA A 23 -8.36 -1.03 8.40
CA ALA A 23 -8.71 0.16 7.61
C ALA A 23 -9.42 -0.20 6.30
N VAL A 24 -8.97 -1.25 5.61
CA VAL A 24 -9.66 -1.83 4.43
C VAL A 24 -11.10 -2.22 4.79
N ALA A 25 -11.30 -2.95 5.88
CA ALA A 25 -12.63 -3.35 6.34
C ALA A 25 -13.54 -2.15 6.67
N ALA A 26 -12.98 -1.08 7.23
CA ALA A 26 -13.72 0.15 7.50
C ALA A 26 -14.15 0.87 6.21
N VAL A 27 -13.27 0.93 5.20
CA VAL A 27 -13.59 1.49 3.87
C VAL A 27 -14.68 0.66 3.19
N ASP A 28 -14.58 -0.67 3.20
CA ASP A 28 -15.59 -1.56 2.62
C ASP A 28 -16.96 -1.41 3.32
N ALA A 29 -16.96 -1.25 4.65
CA ALA A 29 -18.17 -0.99 5.42
C ALA A 29 -18.81 0.36 5.06
N ALA A 30 -17.99 1.40 4.89
CA ALA A 30 -18.45 2.72 4.47
C ALA A 30 -19.00 2.71 3.04
N ALA A 31 -18.30 2.05 2.10
CA ALA A 31 -18.74 1.91 0.71
C ALA A 31 -20.11 1.22 0.63
N ARG A 32 -20.28 0.12 1.37
CA ARG A 32 -21.57 -0.59 1.48
C ARG A 32 -22.66 0.29 2.07
N ALA A 33 -22.37 1.02 3.15
CA ALA A 33 -23.34 1.92 3.79
C ALA A 33 -23.76 3.09 2.87
N ALA A 34 -22.86 3.52 1.99
CA ALA A 34 -23.11 4.56 0.99
C ALA A 34 -23.79 4.04 -0.29
N GLY A 35 -24.03 2.72 -0.41
CA GLY A 35 -24.62 2.13 -1.62
C GLY A 35 -23.68 2.09 -2.83
N LEU A 36 -22.37 2.13 -2.61
CA LEU A 36 -21.37 2.00 -3.66
C LEU A 36 -21.12 0.53 -4.03
N VAL A 37 -20.56 0.32 -5.23
CA VAL A 37 -19.99 -0.99 -5.61
C VAL A 37 -18.82 -1.30 -4.66
N PRO A 38 -18.57 -2.58 -4.31
CA PRO A 38 -17.36 -2.96 -3.56
C PRO A 38 -16.09 -2.40 -4.20
N VAL A 39 -15.16 -1.97 -3.37
CA VAL A 39 -13.85 -1.48 -3.81
C VAL A 39 -13.05 -2.64 -4.42
N GLU A 40 -12.41 -2.40 -5.57
CA GLU A 40 -11.41 -3.31 -6.13
C GLU A 40 -10.06 -3.02 -5.47
N TRP A 41 -9.69 -3.83 -4.48
CA TRP A 41 -8.40 -3.71 -3.81
C TRP A 41 -7.29 -4.39 -4.60
N ARG A 42 -6.17 -3.69 -4.80
CA ARG A 42 -4.94 -4.21 -5.38
C ARG A 42 -3.84 -4.18 -4.34
N GLU A 43 -3.44 -5.35 -3.87
CA GLU A 43 -2.32 -5.47 -2.93
C GLU A 43 -0.99 -5.25 -3.65
N LEU A 44 -0.20 -4.31 -3.14
CA LEU A 44 1.08 -3.92 -3.75
C LEU A 44 2.24 -4.08 -2.75
N PRO A 45 3.40 -4.59 -3.20
CA PRO A 45 4.55 -4.80 -2.32
C PRO A 45 5.15 -3.46 -1.87
N LEU A 46 5.47 -3.35 -0.59
CA LEU A 46 6.18 -2.21 0.01
C LEU A 46 7.06 -2.69 1.16
N GLY A 47 8.13 -1.95 1.43
CA GLY A 47 8.92 -2.06 2.66
C GLY A 47 9.75 -3.34 2.76
N LEU A 48 9.91 -3.89 3.95
CA LEU A 48 10.73 -5.08 4.24
C LEU A 48 10.30 -6.29 3.43
N ALA A 49 8.99 -6.55 3.34
CA ALA A 49 8.47 -7.67 2.53
C ALA A 49 8.84 -7.50 1.04
N ALA A 50 8.83 -6.25 0.53
CA ALA A 50 9.28 -5.95 -0.82
C ALA A 50 10.80 -6.09 -0.98
N ILE A 51 11.59 -5.71 0.03
CA ILE A 51 13.04 -5.93 0.01
C ILE A 51 13.35 -7.43 -0.11
N GLU A 52 12.66 -8.27 0.63
CA GLU A 52 12.87 -9.72 0.61
C GLU A 52 12.51 -10.33 -0.76
N SER A 53 11.37 -9.92 -1.33
CA SER A 53 10.82 -10.51 -2.55
C SER A 53 11.33 -9.87 -3.85
N HIS A 54 11.61 -8.56 -3.84
CA HIS A 54 11.94 -7.74 -5.02
C HIS A 54 13.28 -7.01 -4.91
N ARG A 55 14.01 -7.17 -3.80
CA ARG A 55 15.34 -6.56 -3.59
C ARG A 55 15.32 -5.02 -3.54
N THR A 56 14.15 -4.43 -3.29
CA THR A 56 13.94 -2.99 -3.11
C THR A 56 12.72 -2.74 -2.22
N ALA A 57 12.74 -1.65 -1.44
CA ALA A 57 11.62 -1.26 -0.57
C ALA A 57 10.42 -0.71 -1.36
N VAL A 58 10.66 -0.22 -2.58
CA VAL A 58 9.61 0.29 -3.47
C VAL A 58 9.89 -0.27 -4.86
N PRO A 59 9.28 -1.42 -5.21
CA PRO A 59 9.40 -2.00 -6.56
C PRO A 59 8.84 -1.06 -7.62
N GLU A 60 9.43 -1.07 -8.82
CA GLU A 60 8.90 -0.31 -9.96
C GLU A 60 7.45 -0.71 -10.26
N SER A 61 7.14 -2.01 -10.17
CA SER A 61 5.78 -2.54 -10.34
C SER A 61 4.77 -1.95 -9.33
N THR A 62 5.24 -1.57 -8.13
CA THR A 62 4.40 -0.85 -7.17
C THR A 62 4.11 0.56 -7.67
N LEU A 63 5.11 1.29 -8.14
CA LEU A 63 4.93 2.65 -8.66
C LEU A 63 3.99 2.66 -9.88
N GLU A 64 4.22 1.78 -10.85
CA GLU A 64 3.37 1.61 -12.03
C GLU A 64 1.92 1.28 -11.65
N ALA A 65 1.72 0.40 -10.67
CA ALA A 65 0.38 0.02 -10.23
C ALA A 65 -0.32 1.14 -9.44
N LEU A 66 0.44 1.94 -8.68
CA LEU A 66 -0.08 3.12 -7.98
C LEU A 66 -0.59 4.16 -8.99
N GLU A 67 0.13 4.41 -10.08
CA GLU A 67 -0.34 5.30 -11.15
C GLU A 67 -1.63 4.84 -11.84
N ALA A 68 -1.93 3.53 -11.77
CA ALA A 68 -3.07 2.90 -12.44
C ALA A 68 -4.32 2.75 -11.57
N VAL A 69 -4.32 3.23 -10.31
CA VAL A 69 -5.45 3.16 -9.38
C VAL A 69 -5.98 4.55 -9.04
N ASP A 70 -7.23 4.63 -8.56
CA ASP A 70 -7.90 5.90 -8.26
C ASP A 70 -7.35 6.57 -6.99
N ALA A 71 -6.93 5.75 -6.01
CA ALA A 71 -6.23 6.18 -4.80
C ALA A 71 -5.52 4.97 -4.16
N TRP A 72 -4.81 5.20 -3.05
CA TRP A 72 -4.13 4.14 -2.32
C TRP A 72 -4.19 4.33 -0.80
N LEU A 73 -4.17 3.20 -0.10
CA LEU A 73 -4.03 3.12 1.36
C LEU A 73 -2.63 2.60 1.69
N LEU A 74 -1.78 3.51 2.18
CA LEU A 74 -0.39 3.24 2.51
C LEU A 74 -0.23 3.03 4.02
N GLY A 75 0.17 1.83 4.40
CA GLY A 75 0.59 1.50 5.77
C GLY A 75 1.90 2.18 6.17
N PRO A 76 2.26 2.11 7.46
CA PRO A 76 3.53 2.62 7.96
C PRO A 76 4.71 1.87 7.35
N HIS A 77 5.89 2.47 7.35
CA HIS A 77 7.15 1.80 6.99
C HIS A 77 8.18 2.01 8.10
N ASP A 78 9.09 1.05 8.26
CA ASP A 78 10.17 1.11 9.26
C ASP A 78 11.53 1.17 8.56
N SER A 79 11.74 2.27 7.84
CA SER A 79 12.95 2.46 7.02
C SER A 79 14.26 2.40 7.83
N ALA A 80 14.21 2.70 9.12
CA ALA A 80 15.37 2.63 10.01
C ALA A 80 15.81 1.18 10.28
N ALA A 81 14.87 0.23 10.26
CA ALA A 81 15.13 -1.19 10.45
C ALA A 81 15.62 -1.91 9.18
N TYR A 82 15.54 -1.28 8.01
CA TYR A 82 15.95 -1.90 6.75
C TYR A 82 17.43 -2.32 6.78
N PRO A 83 17.81 -3.40 6.06
CA PRO A 83 19.21 -3.73 5.85
C PRO A 83 19.89 -2.72 4.92
N GLU A 84 21.21 -2.59 5.00
CA GLU A 84 21.97 -1.86 3.98
C GLU A 84 21.91 -2.62 2.63
N PRO A 85 21.91 -1.90 1.49
CA PRO A 85 22.01 -0.45 1.37
C PRO A 85 20.69 0.31 1.59
N HIS A 86 19.55 -0.39 1.75
CA HIS A 86 18.21 0.20 1.63
C HIS A 86 17.87 1.18 2.75
N ARG A 87 18.43 1.00 3.95
CA ARG A 87 18.32 1.96 5.05
C ARG A 87 18.81 3.35 4.70
N SER A 88 19.85 3.43 3.88
CA SER A 88 20.50 4.69 3.48
C SER A 88 19.90 5.32 2.23
N LEU A 89 18.96 4.64 1.56
CA LEU A 89 18.27 5.16 0.38
C LEU A 89 17.08 6.04 0.77
N LEU A 90 16.50 6.72 -0.22
CA LEU A 90 15.25 7.46 -0.03
C LEU A 90 14.15 6.50 0.45
N ASN A 91 13.50 6.87 1.55
CA ASN A 91 12.47 6.04 2.17
C ASN A 91 11.20 5.96 1.31
N PRO A 92 10.33 4.95 1.54
CA PRO A 92 9.13 4.76 0.73
C PRO A 92 8.21 6.00 0.66
N SER A 93 7.98 6.70 1.76
CA SER A 93 7.18 7.94 1.77
C SER A 93 7.84 9.12 1.04
N GLY A 94 9.16 9.11 0.89
CA GLY A 94 9.90 10.11 0.14
C GLY A 94 9.82 9.86 -1.36
N THR A 95 9.71 8.60 -1.76
CA THR A 95 9.60 8.11 -3.13
C THR A 95 8.17 8.22 -3.67
N ILE A 96 7.16 7.82 -2.89
CA ILE A 96 5.74 7.87 -3.29
C ILE A 96 5.17 9.26 -2.94
N ARG A 97 4.61 9.98 -3.93
CA ARG A 97 4.03 11.33 -3.75
C ARG A 97 2.79 11.57 -4.59
#